data_AF-A0A421GCM9-F1
#
_entry.id   AF-A0A421GCM9-F1
#
_cell.length_a   1.000
_cell.length_b   1.000
_cell.length_c   1.000
_cell.angle_alpha   90.00
_cell.angle_beta   90.00
_cell.angle_gamma   90.00
#
_symmetry.space_group_name_H-M   'P 1'
#
loop_
_entity.id
_entity.type
_entity.pdbx_description
1 polymer ?
#
loop_
_entity_poly.entity_id
_entity_poly.type
_entity_poly.pdbx_seq_one_letter_code
_entity_poly.pdbx_strand_id
1 'polypeptide(L)' 'VTITDVTVAGLSGTATNLYDVVVNPKVVSDWSFSGVTVSASNNGKLAGVPNSLSV' A
#
# COMPACT_ATOMS: atom_id res chain seq x y z
N VAL A 1 -14.10 11.43 -5.85
CA VAL A 1 -13.95 10.27 -4.94
C VAL A 1 -12.80 10.58 -4.02
N THR A 2 -12.97 10.36 -2.72
CA THR A 2 -11.93 10.53 -1.69
C THR A 2 -11.78 9.19 -0.97
N ILE A 3 -10.55 8.75 -0.72
CA ILE A 3 -10.27 7.49 -0.02
C ILE A 3 -9.43 7.80 1.21
N THR A 4 -10.03 7.66 2.38
CA THR A 4 -9.43 8.00 3.67
C THR A 4 -9.54 6.83 4.64
N ASP A 5 -8.75 6.86 5.72
CA ASP A 5 -8.86 5.91 6.84
C ASP A 5 -8.68 4.44 6.42
N VAL A 6 -7.61 4.18 5.66
CA VAL A 6 -7.27 2.82 5.21
C VAL A 6 -6.21 2.24 6.13
N THR A 7 -6.53 1.11 6.77
CA THR A 7 -5.57 0.35 7.57
C THR A 7 -5.28 -0.99 6.92
N VAL A 8 -4.00 -1.26 6.68
CA VAL A 8 -3.50 -2.55 6.22
C VAL A 8 -2.54 -3.09 7.27
N ALA A 9 -2.96 -4.16 7.96
CA ALA A 9 -2.22 -4.69 9.10
C ALA A 9 -2.05 -6.21 9.04
N GLY A 10 -0.88 -6.70 9.47
CA GLY A 10 -0.63 -8.12 9.72
C GLY A 10 -0.66 -9.02 8.48
N LEU A 11 -0.43 -8.47 7.29
CA LEU A 11 -0.35 -9.24 6.06
C LEU A 11 1.03 -9.89 5.93
N SER A 12 1.10 -11.22 6.04
CA SER A 12 2.33 -11.98 5.83
C SER A 12 2.12 -13.15 4.88
N GLY A 13 3.16 -13.52 4.12
CA GLY A 13 3.12 -14.71 3.27
C GLY A 13 3.95 -14.57 2.00
N THR A 14 3.69 -15.44 1.03
CA THR A 14 4.38 -15.43 -0.26
C THR A 14 3.39 -15.25 -1.41
N ALA A 15 3.74 -14.43 -2.39
CA ALA A 15 2.97 -14.25 -3.61
C ALA A 15 3.89 -14.33 -4.83
N THR A 16 3.39 -14.79 -5.98
CA THR A 16 4.18 -14.70 -7.23
C THR A 16 4.24 -13.25 -7.71
N ASN A 17 3.12 -12.53 -7.65
CA ASN A 17 3.00 -11.14 -8.10
C ASN A 17 2.36 -10.28 -7.00
N LEU A 18 3.02 -9.19 -6.62
CA LEU A 18 2.39 -8.08 -5.91
C LEU A 18 1.88 -7.07 -6.94
N TYR A 19 0.65 -6.60 -6.76
CA TYR A 19 0.03 -5.62 -7.64
C TYR A 19 0.34 -4.19 -7.22
N ASP A 20 0.25 -3.27 -8.18
CA ASP A 20 0.48 -1.85 -7.96
C ASP A 20 -0.64 -1.22 -7.12
N VAL A 21 -0.26 -0.26 -6.28
CA VAL A 21 -1.20 0.71 -5.71
C VAL A 21 -0.90 2.06 -6.34
N VAL A 22 -1.67 2.40 -7.37
CA VAL A 22 -1.57 3.67 -8.09
C VAL A 22 -2.77 4.52 -7.74
N VAL A 23 -2.53 5.59 -6.98
CA VAL A 23 -3.58 6.51 -6.52
C VAL A 23 -3.19 7.96 -6.79
N ASN A 24 -4.17 8.86 -6.77
CA ASN A 24 -3.91 10.30 -6.89
C ASN A 24 -3.70 10.90 -5.50
N PRO A 25 -2.51 11.46 -5.19
CA PRO A 25 -2.17 11.96 -3.84
C PRO A 25 -3.07 13.10 -3.38
N LYS A 26 -3.81 13.76 -4.29
CA LYS A 26 -4.74 14.85 -3.96
C LYS A 26 -6.05 14.38 -3.32
N VAL A 27 -6.37 13.08 -3.40
CA VAL A 27 -7.66 12.54 -2.96
C VAL A 27 -7.54 11.37 -1.99
N VAL A 28 -6.33 11.14 -1.48
CA VAL A 28 -6.03 10.10 -0.49
C VAL A 28 -5.36 10.71 0.74
N SER A 29 -5.76 10.27 1.92
CA SER A 29 -5.18 10.68 3.20
C SER A 29 -5.35 9.58 4.26
N ASP A 30 -4.60 9.66 5.35
CA ASP A 30 -4.81 8.83 6.56
C ASP A 30 -4.72 7.32 6.29
N TRP A 31 -3.68 6.89 5.57
CA TRP A 31 -3.38 5.48 5.38
C TRP A 31 -2.32 5.01 6.38
N SER A 32 -2.47 3.79 6.88
CA SER A 32 -1.55 3.17 7.84
C SER A 32 -1.27 1.73 7.46
N PHE A 33 0.00 1.42 7.22
CA PHE A 33 0.48 0.08 6.88
C PHE A 33 1.39 -0.41 8.01
N SER A 34 1.08 -1.58 8.58
CA SER A 34 1.85 -2.11 9.71
C SER A 34 1.93 -3.63 9.67
N GLY A 35 3.10 -4.19 10.02
CA GLY A 35 3.29 -5.65 10.02
C GLY A 35 3.02 -6.30 8.66
N VAL A 36 3.33 -5.61 7.56
CA VAL A 36 3.23 -6.16 6.21
C VAL A 36 4.57 -6.80 5.86
N THR A 37 4.59 -8.11 5.69
CA THR A 37 5.77 -8.90 5.36
C THR A 37 5.41 -9.94 4.33
N VAL A 38 5.21 -9.48 3.09
CA VAL A 38 4.93 -10.35 1.94
C VAL A 38 6.20 -10.49 1.11
N SER A 39 6.62 -11.72 0.86
CA SER A 39 7.70 -12.00 -0.09
C SER A 39 7.11 -12.29 -1.47
N ALA A 40 7.59 -11.59 -2.48
CA ALA A 40 7.17 -11.82 -3.85
C ALA A 40 8.30 -11.85 -4.85
N SER A 41 8.11 -12.61 -5.94
CA SER A 41 9.07 -12.67 -7.04
C SER A 41 8.96 -11.45 -7.94
N ASN A 42 7.73 -10.98 -8.19
CA ASN A 42 7.47 -9.75 -8.93
C ASN A 42 6.84 -8.72 -8.00
N ASN A 43 7.56 -7.61 -7.78
CA ASN A 43 7.09 -6.51 -6.94
C ASN A 43 6.31 -5.50 -7.78
N GLY A 44 5.14 -5.12 -7.31
CA GLY A 44 4.40 -3.98 -7.82
C GLY A 44 5.00 -2.65 -7.35
N LYS A 45 4.40 -1.56 -7.79
CA LYS A 45 4.78 -0.19 -7.46
C LYS A 45 3.74 0.49 -6.58
N LEU A 46 4.21 1.24 -5.60
CA LEU A 46 3.40 2.22 -4.88
C LEU A 46 3.62 3.60 -5.51
N ALA A 47 2.54 4.23 -5.97
CA ALA A 47 2.59 5.51 -6.65
C ALA A 47 1.46 6.42 -6.19
N GLY A 48 1.81 7.62 -5.73
CA GLY A 48 0.84 8.64 -5.32
C GLY A 48 0.14 8.37 -4.00
N VAL A 49 0.61 7.39 -3.21
CA VAL A 49 0.19 7.16 -1.83
C VAL A 49 0.43 8.41 -0.96
N PRO A 50 -0.28 8.56 0.18
CA PRO A 50 -0.06 9.69 1.08
C PRO A 50 1.40 9.79 1.53
N ASN A 51 1.96 11.00 1.62
CA ASN A 51 3.34 11.23 2.05
C ASN A 51 3.65 10.70 3.47
N SER A 52 2.62 10.54 4.31
CA SER A 52 2.73 9.96 5.64
C SER A 52 3.02 8.46 5.63
N LEU A 53 2.75 7.79 4.50
CA LEU A 53 2.99 6.36 4.32
C LEU A 53 4.42 6.18 3.77
N SER A 54 5.36 5.88 4.67
CA SER A 54 6.71 5.45 4.31
C SER A 54 6.72 3.92 4.23
N VAL A 55 7.02 3.39 3.05
CA VAL A 55 6.90 1.98 2.64
C VAL A 55 8.21 1.50 2.05
#